data_AF-A0A7W0J663-F1
#
_entry.id   AF-A0A7W0J663-F1
#
_cell.length_a   1.000
_cell.length_b   1.000
_cell.length_c   1.000
_cell.angle_alpha   90.00
_cell.angle_beta   90.00
_cell.angle_gamma   90.00
#
_symmetry.space_group_name_H-M   'P 1'
#
loop_
_entity.id
_entity.type
_entity.pdbx_description
1 polymer ?
#
loop_
_entity_poly.entity_id
_entity_poly.type
_entity_poly.pdbx_seq_one_letter_code
_entity_poly.pdbx_strand_id
1 'polypeptide(L)'
;MGESNISKTIEFPVNLTVRDLAAKTSASPIQVIKILMSNGVMANINQQIDFDTAAIVASELGFEAVLEVSAEDAVPEDTSEVPLWRRLIMDEDPKKLVKRPAVVTILGHVDHG
;
A
#
# COMPACT_ATOMS: atom_id res chain seq x y z
N MET A 1 30.85 -29.29 -0.47
CA MET A 1 29.69 -28.65 -1.12
C MET A 1 29.13 -27.62 -0.16
N GLY A 2 29.49 -26.35 -0.33
CA GLY A 2 28.84 -25.25 0.37
C GLY A 2 27.91 -24.57 -0.62
N GLU A 3 26.62 -24.86 -0.56
CA GLU A 3 25.64 -24.17 -1.40
C GLU A 3 25.40 -22.78 -0.82
N SER A 4 25.79 -21.79 -1.62
CA SER A 4 25.59 -20.37 -1.37
C SER A 4 24.09 -20.05 -1.34
N ASN A 5 23.53 -19.87 -0.14
CA ASN A 5 22.25 -19.20 0.09
C ASN A 5 22.37 -17.74 -0.39
N ILE A 6 22.08 -17.52 -1.66
CA ILE A 6 21.81 -16.18 -2.19
C ILE A 6 20.30 -16.00 -2.02
N SER A 7 19.89 -15.32 -0.96
CA SER A 7 18.51 -14.85 -0.81
C SER A 7 18.20 -13.93 -1.99
N LYS A 8 17.51 -14.47 -3.00
CA LYS A 8 17.06 -13.68 -4.14
C LYS A 8 15.85 -12.89 -3.70
N THR A 9 16.07 -11.63 -3.34
CA THR A 9 15.01 -10.67 -3.08
C THR A 9 14.37 -10.27 -4.42
N ILE A 10 13.04 -10.29 -4.51
CA ILE A 10 12.27 -9.89 -5.69
C ILE A 10 11.25 -8.83 -5.28
N GLU A 11 11.19 -7.76 -6.07
CA GLU A 11 10.23 -6.68 -5.87
C GLU A 11 8.91 -6.97 -6.57
N PHE A 12 7.79 -6.78 -5.88
CA PHE A 12 6.44 -6.95 -6.40
C PHE A 12 5.61 -5.67 -6.21
N PRO A 13 4.81 -5.27 -7.20
CA PRO A 13 3.88 -4.16 -7.04
C PRO A 13 2.74 -4.55 -6.08
N VAL A 14 1.98 -3.56 -5.62
CA VAL A 14 0.83 -3.75 -4.70
C VAL A 14 -0.15 -4.79 -5.21
N ASN A 15 -0.37 -4.83 -6.53
CA ASN A 15 -1.21 -5.83 -7.18
C ASN A 15 -0.53 -6.31 -8.47
N LEU A 16 -0.50 -7.63 -8.68
CA LEU A 16 0.02 -8.25 -9.91
C LEU A 16 -0.83 -9.45 -10.33
N THR A 17 -0.70 -9.88 -11.58
CA THR A 17 -1.36 -11.11 -12.02
C THR A 17 -0.55 -12.35 -11.66
N VAL A 18 -1.22 -13.49 -11.53
CA VAL A 18 -0.56 -14.80 -11.31
C VAL A 18 0.48 -15.10 -12.39
N ARG A 19 0.21 -14.71 -13.63
CA ARG A 19 1.16 -14.80 -14.75
C ARG A 19 2.43 -13.99 -14.51
N ASP A 20 2.27 -12.74 -14.04
CA ASP A 20 3.41 -11.85 -13.81
C ASP A 20 4.23 -12.29 -12.60
N LEU A 21 3.56 -12.82 -11.56
CA LEU A 21 4.23 -13.45 -10.41
C LEU A 21 5.09 -14.64 -10.84
N ALA A 22 4.55 -15.50 -11.71
CA ALA A 22 5.28 -16.64 -12.26
C ALA A 22 6.49 -16.19 -13.10
N ALA A 23 6.33 -15.14 -13.91
CA ALA A 23 7.41 -14.57 -14.71
C ALA A 23 8.53 -13.97 -13.83
N LYS A 24 8.19 -13.19 -12.79
CA LYS A 24 9.15 -12.58 -11.86
C LYS A 24 9.91 -13.64 -11.04
N THR A 25 9.23 -14.70 -10.60
CA THR A 25 9.84 -15.80 -9.82
C THR A 25 10.52 -16.87 -10.67
N SER A 26 10.49 -16.75 -12.02
CA SER A 26 10.97 -17.78 -12.96
C SER A 26 10.35 -19.17 -12.71
N ALA A 27 9.13 -19.20 -12.19
CA ALA A 27 8.37 -20.41 -11.90
C ALA A 27 7.32 -20.68 -12.98
N SER A 28 6.85 -21.92 -13.09
CA SER A 28 5.72 -22.23 -13.98
C SER A 28 4.42 -21.67 -13.39
N PRO A 29 3.52 -21.07 -14.20
CA PRO A 29 2.21 -20.61 -13.73
C PRO A 29 1.42 -21.72 -13.02
N ILE A 30 1.59 -22.98 -13.44
CA ILE A 30 0.94 -24.15 -12.83
C ILE A 30 1.44 -24.36 -11.39
N GLN A 31 2.74 -24.15 -11.14
CA GLN A 31 3.33 -24.29 -9.82
C GLN A 31 2.82 -23.19 -8.87
N VAL A 32 2.77 -21.95 -9.35
CA VAL A 32 2.22 -20.80 -8.60
C VAL A 32 0.75 -21.04 -8.23
N ILE A 33 -0.08 -21.48 -9.19
CA ILE A 33 -1.49 -21.81 -8.93
C ILE A 33 -1.62 -22.93 -7.89
N LYS A 34 -0.76 -23.95 -7.95
CA LYS A 34 -0.78 -25.05 -6.97
C LYS A 34 -0.47 -24.58 -5.54
N ILE A 35 0.47 -23.65 -5.40
CA ILE A 35 0.83 -23.04 -4.11
C ILE A 35 -0.34 -22.19 -3.59
N LEU A 36 -0.94 -21.36 -4.45
CA LEU A 36 -2.11 -20.56 -4.11
C LEU A 36 -3.27 -21.45 -3.63
N MET A 37 -3.55 -22.55 -4.34
CA MET A 37 -4.59 -23.51 -3.93
C MET A 37 -4.29 -24.17 -2.59
N SER A 38 -3.01 -24.45 -2.30
CA SER A 38 -2.58 -25.03 -1.02
C SER A 38 -2.78 -24.05 0.15
N ASN A 39 -2.69 -22.75 -0.12
CA ASN A 39 -2.99 -21.67 0.80
C ASN A 39 -4.49 -21.26 0.81
N GLY A 40 -5.36 -22.03 0.16
CA GLY A 40 -6.80 -21.81 0.14
C GLY A 40 -7.28 -20.73 -0.84
N VAL A 41 -6.39 -20.18 -1.66
CA VAL A 41 -6.71 -19.15 -2.67
C VAL A 41 -6.89 -19.81 -4.03
N MET A 42 -8.13 -19.86 -4.53
CA MET A 42 -8.39 -20.28 -5.91
C MET A 42 -8.21 -19.09 -6.86
N ALA A 43 -7.20 -19.17 -7.72
CA ALA A 43 -6.90 -18.15 -8.72
C ALA A 43 -6.62 -18.72 -10.11
N ASN A 44 -6.99 -17.97 -11.15
CA ASN A 44 -6.65 -18.27 -12.55
C ASN A 44 -5.37 -17.51 -12.99
N ILE A 45 -4.74 -17.91 -14.10
CA ILE A 45 -3.49 -17.33 -14.62
C ILE A 45 -3.54 -15.81 -14.82
N ASN A 46 -4.69 -15.26 -15.20
CA ASN A 46 -4.88 -13.82 -15.43
C ASN A 46 -5.50 -13.10 -14.23
N GLN A 47 -5.72 -13.79 -13.12
CA GLN A 47 -6.31 -13.18 -11.94
C GLN A 47 -5.30 -12.27 -11.24
N GLN A 48 -5.78 -11.11 -10.81
CA GLN A 48 -5.01 -10.17 -10.03
C GLN A 48 -5.02 -10.61 -8.56
N ILE A 49 -3.84 -10.57 -7.95
CA ILE A 49 -3.58 -10.89 -6.54
C ILE A 49 -2.83 -9.73 -5.90
N ASP A 50 -3.05 -9.57 -4.60
CA ASP A 50 -2.39 -8.60 -3.75
C ASP A 50 -0.96 -9.03 -3.38
N PHE A 51 -0.16 -8.06 -2.94
CA PHE A 51 1.21 -8.26 -2.51
C PHE A 51 1.32 -9.33 -1.41
N ASP A 52 0.43 -9.32 -0.41
CA ASP A 52 0.51 -10.25 0.72
C ASP A 52 0.37 -11.71 0.25
N THR A 53 -0.59 -11.97 -0.62
CA THR A 53 -0.76 -13.29 -1.25
C THR A 53 0.46 -13.66 -2.12
N ALA A 54 0.98 -12.72 -2.91
CA ALA A 54 2.16 -12.96 -3.74
C ALA A 54 3.42 -13.23 -2.90
N ALA A 55 3.56 -12.57 -1.75
CA ALA A 55 4.68 -12.73 -0.83
C ALA A 55 4.71 -14.12 -0.19
N ILE A 56 3.54 -14.68 0.15
CA ILE A 56 3.43 -16.06 0.65
C ILE A 56 3.96 -17.05 -0.40
N VAL A 57 3.51 -16.90 -1.66
CA VAL A 57 3.96 -17.78 -2.75
C VAL A 57 5.45 -17.64 -3.02
N ALA A 58 5.97 -16.40 -3.02
CA ALA A 58 7.39 -16.14 -3.19
C ALA A 58 8.24 -16.77 -2.06
N SER A 59 7.77 -16.70 -0.82
CA SER A 59 8.41 -17.32 0.34
C SER A 59 8.49 -18.84 0.21
N GLU A 60 7.42 -19.50 -0.24
CA GLU A 60 7.43 -20.96 -0.51
C GLU A 60 8.40 -21.35 -1.63
N LEU A 61 8.64 -20.45 -2.59
CA LEU A 61 9.62 -20.63 -3.66
C LEU A 61 11.05 -20.26 -3.24
N GLY A 62 11.26 -19.81 -2.00
CA GLY A 62 12.57 -19.46 -1.44
C GLY A 62 13.05 -18.04 -1.81
N PHE A 63 12.13 -17.16 -2.21
CA PHE A 63 12.41 -15.75 -2.50
C PHE A 63 11.89 -14.86 -1.37
N GLU A 64 12.60 -13.76 -1.14
CA GLU A 64 12.14 -12.71 -0.23
C GLU A 64 11.38 -11.66 -1.05
N ALA A 65 10.08 -11.50 -0.76
CA ALA A 65 9.23 -10.53 -1.42
C ALA A 65 9.39 -9.15 -0.78
N VAL A 66 9.74 -8.15 -1.59
CA VAL A 66 9.78 -6.74 -1.17
C VAL A 66 8.73 -5.97 -1.95
N LEU A 67 8.01 -5.08 -1.27
CA LEU A 67 7.06 -4.22 -1.94
C LEU A 67 7.82 -3.25 -2.85
N GLU A 68 7.48 -3.24 -4.12
CA GLU A 68 7.99 -2.30 -5.11
C GLU A 68 7.42 -0.92 -4.76
N VAL A 69 8.15 -0.18 -3.93
CA VAL A 69 7.81 1.20 -3.60
C VAL A 69 8.27 2.04 -4.78
N SER A 70 7.33 2.42 -5.64
CA SER A 70 7.58 3.43 -6.67
C SER A 70 8.16 4.66 -5.96
N ALA A 71 9.13 5.35 -6.56
CA ALA A 71 9.64 6.62 -6.00
C ALA A 71 8.54 7.70 -5.84
N GLU A 72 7.35 7.44 -6.39
CA GLU A 72 6.10 8.19 -6.26
C GLU A 72 5.31 7.87 -4.97
N ASP A 73 5.58 6.73 -4.32
CA ASP A 73 4.98 6.26 -3.05
C ASP A 73 5.91 6.51 -1.84
N ALA A 74 7.16 6.95 -2.07
CA ALA A 74 8.05 7.46 -1.03
C ALA A 74 7.73 8.92 -0.62
N VAL A 75 6.52 9.40 -0.93
CA VAL A 75 5.98 10.59 -0.30
C VAL A 75 5.35 10.11 1.01
N PRO A 76 5.86 10.54 2.18
CA PRO A 76 5.34 10.07 3.46
C PRO A 76 3.82 10.23 3.50
N GLU A 77 3.16 9.22 4.04
CA GLU A 77 1.73 9.19 4.38
C GLU A 77 1.32 10.38 5.25
N ASP A 78 1.15 11.55 4.63
CA ASP A 78 0.56 12.75 5.23
C ASP A 78 -0.30 13.51 4.21
N THR A 79 -0.88 12.76 3.26
CA THR A 79 -1.87 13.25 2.29
C THR A 79 -3.27 12.74 2.61
N SER A 80 -3.59 12.59 3.90
CA SER A 80 -4.98 12.80 4.30
C SER A 80 -5.30 14.26 3.96
N GLU A 81 -6.09 14.44 2.90
CA GLU A 81 -6.42 15.70 2.25
C GLU A 81 -6.49 16.86 3.25
N VAL A 82 -5.40 17.63 3.39
CA VAL A 82 -5.40 18.82 4.24
C VAL A 82 -6.59 19.67 3.77
N PRO A 83 -7.63 19.84 4.60
CA PRO A 83 -8.86 20.40 4.10
C PRO A 83 -8.62 21.84 3.64
N LEU A 84 -9.33 22.29 2.59
CA LEU A 84 -9.04 23.53 1.85
C LEU A 84 -8.77 24.75 2.74
N TRP A 85 -9.60 24.96 3.77
CA TRP A 85 -9.42 26.01 4.79
C TRP A 85 -8.06 26.00 5.50
N ARG A 86 -7.48 24.83 5.80
CA ARG A 86 -6.18 24.72 6.46
C ARG A 86 -5.05 25.07 5.49
N ARG A 87 -5.15 24.69 4.21
CA ARG A 87 -4.19 25.09 3.17
C ARG A 87 -4.18 26.61 2.97
N LEU A 88 -5.36 27.22 2.97
CA LEU A 88 -5.50 28.68 2.83
C LEU A 88 -4.84 29.45 3.99
N ILE A 89 -4.95 28.95 5.23
CA ILE A 89 -4.32 29.58 6.40
C ILE A 89 -2.79 29.48 6.35
N MET A 90 -2.24 28.38 5.83
CA MET A 90 -0.79 28.16 5.79
C MET A 90 -0.04 29.11 4.84
N ASP A 91 -0.73 29.65 3.82
CA ASP A 91 -0.16 30.59 2.84
C ASP A 91 -0.28 32.06 3.27
N GLU A 92 -0.87 32.34 4.45
CA GLU A 92 -1.01 33.70 4.97
C GLU A 92 0.32 34.23 5.53
N ASP A 93 0.65 35.48 5.19
CA ASP A 93 1.81 36.20 5.73
C ASP A 93 1.64 36.45 7.25
N PRO A 94 2.52 35.91 8.11
CA PRO A 94 2.44 36.10 9.56
C PRO A 94 2.42 37.56 10.01
N LYS A 95 3.01 38.47 9.21
CA LYS A 95 3.07 39.90 9.52
C LYS A 95 1.73 40.62 9.32
N LYS A 96 0.80 40.03 8.57
CA LYS A 96 -0.53 40.59 8.28
C LYS A 96 -1.62 40.05 9.22
N LEU A 97 -1.29 39.08 10.08
CA LEU A 97 -2.23 38.48 11.02
C LEU A 97 -2.57 39.46 12.15
N VAL A 98 -3.86 39.58 12.45
CA VAL A 98 -4.38 40.42 13.54
C VAL A 98 -5.21 39.59 14.51
N LYS A 99 -5.20 39.97 15.80
CA LYS A 99 -6.00 39.31 16.83
C LYS A 99 -7.48 39.58 16.59
N ARG A 100 -8.28 38.52 16.51
CA ARG A 100 -9.75 38.60 16.38
C ARG A 100 -10.45 37.96 17.58
N PRO A 101 -11.64 38.44 17.98
CA PRO A 101 -12.45 37.78 19.00
C PRO A 101 -12.89 36.38 18.54
N ALA A 102 -13.20 35.50 19.49
CA ALA A 102 -13.67 34.15 19.20
C ALA A 102 -15.09 34.17 18.60
N VAL A 103 -15.36 33.25 17.67
CA VAL A 103 -16.70 32.98 17.15
C VAL A 103 -17.23 31.75 17.89
N VAL A 104 -18.37 31.90 18.57
CA VAL A 104 -19.00 30.82 19.36
C VAL A 104 -20.41 30.57 18.83
N THR A 105 -20.72 29.31 18.54
CA THR A 105 -22.06 28.86 18.16
C THR A 105 -22.49 27.75 19.11
N ILE A 106 -23.69 27.89 19.69
CA ILE A 106 -24.30 26.86 20.54
C ILE A 106 -25.36 26.17 19.69
N LEU A 107 -25.22 24.86 19.49
CA LEU A 107 -26.18 24.02 18.77
C LEU A 107 -26.82 23.04 19.77
N GLY A 108 -28.14 22.86 19.69
CA GLY A 108 -28.89 21.99 20.59
C GLY A 108 -30.21 21.55 19.97
N HIS A 109 -30.79 20.47 20.52
CA HIS A 109 -32.17 20.08 20.24
C HIS A 109 -33.14 21.00 21.00
N VAL A 110 -34.45 20.90 20.73
CA VAL A 110 -35.46 21.56 21.57
C VAL A 110 -35.29 21.04 23.01
N ASP A 111 -35.31 21.96 23.98
CA ASP A 111 -35.09 21.75 25.43
C ASP A 111 -33.62 21.62 25.93
N HIS A 112 -32.61 21.98 25.13
CA HIS A 112 -31.21 22.07 25.59
C HIS A 112 -30.77 23.53 25.64
N GLY A 113 -31.02 24.20 26.77
CA GLY A 113 -30.48 25.52 27.11
C GLY A 113 -29.12 25.44 27.78
#